data_AF-A0A3S5H666-F1
#
_entry.id   AF-A0A3S5H666-F1
#
_cell.length_a   1.000
_cell.length_b   1.000
_cell.length_c   1.000
_cell.angle_alpha   90.00
_cell.angle_beta   90.00
_cell.angle_gamma   90.00
#
_symmetry.space_group_name_H-M   'P 1'
#
loop_
_entity.id
_entity.type
_entity.pdbx_description
1 polymer ?
#
loop_
_entity_poly.entity_id
_entity_poly.type
_entity_poly.pdbx_seq_one_letter_code
_entity_poly.pdbx_strand_id
1 'polypeptide(L)'
;MAYPVGIILYAILQFIAFLFVLVGTPIDMFRGTTKDLFNISLCITLWGSKFECNTIMYAMPTDDQWNFCPTRLQHFRIAEILSIISVFVYALAALLGFIMLCCCSLLRWLCLVFNIAGIVTLGITWGFMVVEYGRNESRFCPPLRKDYKFGVGFALFMVAWVLNLINIVFLLLPWEILESEESEKSKEYTEQE
;
A
#
# COMPACT_ATOMS: atom_id res chain seq x y z
N MET A 1 -16.69 -20.81 -20.88
CA MET A 1 -15.32 -20.27 -20.73
C MET A 1 -15.09 -20.11 -19.24
N ALA A 2 -14.46 -21.10 -18.60
CA ALA A 2 -14.09 -20.99 -17.19
C ALA A 2 -12.81 -20.15 -17.14
N TYR A 3 -12.90 -18.95 -16.56
CA TYR A 3 -11.72 -18.25 -16.07
C TYR A 3 -11.17 -19.02 -14.88
N PRO A 4 -9.87 -18.94 -14.56
CA PRO A 4 -9.39 -19.60 -13.37
C PRO A 4 -9.90 -18.77 -12.21
N VAL A 5 -10.26 -19.46 -11.14
CA VAL A 5 -10.56 -18.78 -9.87
C VAL A 5 -9.43 -17.80 -9.50
N GLY A 6 -8.17 -18.14 -9.78
CA GLY A 6 -7.00 -17.29 -9.51
C GLY A 6 -6.95 -15.93 -10.21
N ILE A 7 -7.45 -15.78 -11.46
CA ILE A 7 -7.41 -14.48 -12.17
C ILE A 7 -8.54 -13.58 -11.65
N ILE A 8 -9.70 -14.15 -11.31
CA ILE A 8 -10.77 -13.38 -10.66
C ILE A 8 -10.28 -12.85 -9.32
N LEU A 9 -9.69 -13.73 -8.50
CA LEU A 9 -9.17 -13.37 -7.19
C LEU A 9 -8.09 -12.28 -7.32
N TYR A 10 -7.15 -12.46 -8.25
CA TYR A 10 -6.16 -11.43 -8.58
C TYR A 10 -6.83 -10.08 -8.92
N ALA A 11 -7.81 -10.05 -9.83
CA ALA A 11 -8.45 -8.80 -10.25
C ALA A 11 -9.15 -8.09 -9.09
N ILE A 12 -9.88 -8.83 -8.25
CA ILE A 12 -10.58 -8.28 -7.07
C ILE A 12 -9.57 -7.75 -6.04
N LEU A 13 -8.58 -8.56 -5.67
CA LEU A 13 -7.57 -8.19 -4.68
C LEU A 13 -6.70 -7.02 -5.16
N GLN A 14 -6.34 -6.99 -6.44
CA GLN A 14 -5.58 -5.89 -7.02
C GLN A 14 -6.38 -4.59 -7.02
N PHE A 15 -7.69 -4.66 -7.28
CA PHE A 15 -8.56 -3.49 -7.19
C PHE A 15 -8.67 -2.97 -5.75
N ILE A 16 -8.83 -3.86 -4.76
CA ILE A 16 -8.83 -3.48 -3.34
C ILE A 16 -7.49 -2.85 -2.94
N ALA A 17 -6.37 -3.45 -3.35
CA ALA A 17 -5.04 -2.92 -3.08
C ALA A 17 -4.87 -1.52 -3.69
N PHE A 18 -5.33 -1.31 -4.92
CA PHE A 18 -5.35 0.01 -5.56
C PHE A 18 -6.15 1.03 -4.75
N LEU A 19 -7.36 0.69 -4.29
CA LEU A 19 -8.16 1.61 -3.46
C LEU A 19 -7.45 1.98 -2.16
N PHE A 20 -6.78 1.02 -1.52
CA PHE A 20 -6.01 1.28 -0.30
C PHE A 20 -4.82 2.20 -0.54
N VAL A 21 -4.09 2.04 -1.66
CA VAL A 21 -3.00 2.99 -2.01
C VAL A 21 -3.58 4.37 -2.33
N LEU A 22 -4.66 4.43 -3.11
CA LEU A 22 -5.31 5.69 -3.49
C LEU A 22 -5.81 6.47 -2.27
N VAL A 23 -6.49 5.80 -1.35
CA VAL A 23 -7.05 6.40 -0.13
C VAL A 23 -5.98 6.61 0.94
N GLY A 24 -4.99 5.72 1.05
CA GLY A 24 -3.90 5.85 2.01
C GLY A 24 -2.95 7.02 1.72
N THR A 25 -2.75 7.36 0.45
CA THR A 25 -1.83 8.42 0.02
C THR A 25 -2.13 9.81 0.62
N PRO A 26 -3.38 10.30 0.63
CA PRO A 26 -3.72 11.58 1.28
C PRO A 26 -3.92 11.51 2.80
N ILE A 27 -3.96 10.31 3.39
CA ILE A 27 -4.27 10.08 4.82
C ILE A 27 -3.00 10.13 5.68
N ASP A 28 -3.18 10.21 7.00
CA ASP A 28 -2.11 10.24 8.00
C ASP A 28 -1.23 8.97 7.98
N MET A 29 0.08 9.18 7.89
CA MET A 29 1.12 8.17 8.10
C MET A 29 1.43 8.02 9.59
N PHE A 30 1.36 9.12 10.34
CA PHE A 30 1.53 9.15 11.78
C PHE A 30 0.45 9.97 12.46
N ARG A 31 0.07 9.52 13.65
CA ARG A 31 -0.96 10.13 14.47
C ARG A 31 -0.47 10.36 15.89
N GLY A 32 -0.63 11.59 16.38
CA GLY A 32 -0.18 12.00 17.70
C GLY A 32 -0.81 11.16 18.80
N THR A 33 0.00 10.74 19.78
CA THR A 33 -0.46 9.91 20.90
C THR A 33 -1.10 10.68 22.03
N THR A 34 -0.68 11.92 22.21
CA THR A 34 -1.20 12.83 23.22
C THR A 34 -2.22 13.74 22.57
N LYS A 35 -3.43 13.74 23.12
CA LYS A 35 -4.32 14.89 22.95
C LYS A 35 -3.68 16.01 23.77
N ASP A 36 -3.30 17.10 23.12
CA ASP A 36 -2.84 18.29 23.85
C ASP A 36 -3.93 18.77 24.83
N LEU A 37 -3.62 19.73 25.71
CA LEU A 37 -4.61 20.34 26.64
C LEU A 37 -5.90 20.82 25.92
N PHE A 38 -5.82 21.05 24.60
CA PHE A 38 -6.91 21.48 23.74
C PHE A 38 -7.59 20.35 22.95
N ASN A 39 -7.32 19.07 23.25
CA ASN A 39 -7.85 17.89 22.52
C ASN A 39 -7.49 17.82 21.01
N ILE A 40 -6.43 18.51 20.59
CA ILE A 40 -5.98 18.52 19.20
C ILE A 40 -5.27 17.19 18.89
N SER A 41 -5.64 16.54 17.78
CA SER A 41 -4.96 15.33 17.30
C SER A 41 -4.04 15.68 16.14
N LEU A 42 -2.77 15.94 16.45
CA LEU A 42 -1.78 16.24 15.43
C LEU A 42 -1.55 15.03 14.52
N CYS A 43 -1.67 15.24 13.22
CA CYS A 43 -1.55 14.19 12.21
C CYS A 43 -0.48 14.57 11.21
N ILE A 44 0.39 13.61 10.86
CA ILE A 44 1.43 13.79 9.85
C ILE A 44 1.07 12.89 8.68
N THR A 45 0.81 13.50 7.52
CA THR A 45 0.67 12.81 6.24
C THR A 45 2.01 12.82 5.51
N LEU A 46 2.07 12.22 4.32
CA LEU A 46 3.24 12.38 3.45
C LEU A 46 3.48 13.84 3.04
N TRP A 47 2.43 14.65 3.01
CA TRP A 47 2.39 16.01 2.44
C TRP A 47 2.56 17.13 3.48
N GLY A 48 2.56 16.78 4.76
CA GLY A 48 2.74 17.72 5.86
C GLY A 48 1.92 17.37 7.09
N SER A 49 1.83 18.34 7.99
CA SER A 49 1.12 18.20 9.27
C SER A 49 -0.25 18.87 9.25
N LYS A 50 -1.17 18.31 10.03
CA LYS A 50 -2.52 18.82 10.24
C LYS A 50 -2.83 18.84 11.72
N PHE A 51 -3.46 19.90 12.20
CA PHE A 51 -3.98 19.96 13.58
C PHE A 51 -5.19 19.03 13.77
N GLU A 52 -5.96 18.83 12.71
CA GLU A 52 -7.07 17.87 12.68
C GLU A 52 -6.91 16.94 11.47
N CYS A 53 -6.88 15.63 11.70
CA CYS A 53 -6.79 14.63 10.62
C CYS A 53 -7.88 14.78 9.55
N ASN A 54 -9.07 15.28 9.93
CA ASN A 54 -10.24 15.37 9.06
C ASN A 54 -10.27 16.63 8.20
N THR A 55 -9.36 17.59 8.42
CA THR A 55 -9.34 18.83 7.64
C THR A 55 -8.50 18.70 6.38
N ILE A 56 -8.87 19.45 5.35
CA ILE A 56 -8.11 19.54 4.09
C ILE A 56 -6.90 20.47 4.27
N MET A 57 -7.00 21.44 5.18
CA MET A 57 -5.94 22.42 5.42
C MET A 57 -4.75 21.80 6.15
N TYR A 58 -3.56 22.10 5.64
CA TYR A 58 -2.29 21.77 6.28
C TYR A 58 -1.89 22.90 7.22
N ALA A 59 -1.47 22.53 8.42
CA ALA A 59 -0.90 23.44 9.39
C ALA A 59 0.48 23.90 8.94
N MET A 60 1.31 22.94 8.51
CA MET A 60 2.61 23.16 7.90
C MET A 60 2.86 22.10 6.82
N PRO A 61 3.36 22.49 5.64
CA PRO A 61 3.78 21.54 4.60
C PRO A 61 5.03 20.77 5.02
N THR A 62 5.32 19.65 4.35
CA THR A 62 6.50 18.79 4.59
C THR A 62 7.82 19.58 4.64
N ASP A 63 7.99 20.52 3.72
CA ASP A 63 9.20 21.32 3.57
C ASP A 63 9.49 22.20 4.80
N ASP A 64 8.46 22.87 5.32
CA ASP A 64 8.59 23.71 6.51
C ASP A 64 8.72 22.86 7.77
N GLN A 65 7.96 21.76 7.84
CA GLN A 65 7.93 20.85 8.98
C GLN A 65 9.31 20.21 9.26
N TRP A 66 10.03 19.83 8.20
CA TRP A 66 11.30 19.11 8.31
C TRP A 66 12.51 19.93 7.88
N ASN A 67 12.39 21.26 7.78
CA ASN A 67 13.49 22.13 7.34
C ASN A 67 14.78 21.97 8.18
N PHE A 68 14.64 21.69 9.48
CA PHE A 68 15.77 21.44 10.38
C PHE A 68 16.28 19.98 10.38
N CYS A 69 15.60 19.07 9.68
CA CYS A 69 15.90 17.65 9.61
C CYS A 69 16.05 17.22 8.14
N PRO A 70 17.18 17.53 7.48
CA PRO A 70 17.32 17.39 6.03
C PRO A 70 17.21 15.95 5.54
N THR A 71 17.68 14.97 6.33
CA THR A 71 17.59 13.54 5.97
C THR A 71 16.14 13.06 6.02
N ARG A 72 15.41 13.35 7.10
CA ARG A 72 13.96 13.12 7.18
C ARG A 72 13.21 13.80 6.05
N LEU A 73 13.50 15.07 5.76
CA LEU A 73 12.87 15.81 4.66
C LEU A 73 13.07 15.08 3.32
N GLN A 74 14.28 14.60 3.04
CA GLN A 74 14.57 13.83 1.83
C GLN A 74 13.76 12.53 1.77
N HIS A 75 13.68 11.78 2.87
CA HIS A 75 12.88 10.55 2.93
C HIS A 75 11.40 10.81 2.67
N PHE A 76 10.82 11.88 3.25
CA PHE A 76 9.44 12.27 2.98
C PHE A 76 9.22 12.67 1.52
N ARG A 77 10.09 13.48 0.92
CA ARG A 77 9.98 13.86 -0.50
C ARG A 77 10.08 12.65 -1.45
N ILE A 78 10.98 11.72 -1.16
CA ILE A 78 11.09 10.48 -1.95
C ILE A 78 9.81 9.65 -1.78
N ALA A 79 9.29 9.54 -0.56
CA ALA A 79 8.05 8.81 -0.26
C ALA A 79 6.82 9.46 -0.94
N GLU A 80 6.73 10.80 -0.98
CA GLU A 80 5.69 11.53 -1.74
C GLU A 80 5.71 11.10 -3.21
N ILE A 81 6.86 11.21 -3.87
CA ILE A 81 7.02 10.86 -5.30
C ILE A 81 6.68 9.38 -5.53
N LEU A 82 7.22 8.48 -4.71
CA LEU A 82 7.00 7.05 -4.84
C LEU A 82 5.55 6.65 -4.56
N SER A 83 4.85 7.34 -3.67
CA SER A 83 3.41 7.09 -3.42
C SER A 83 2.57 7.43 -4.65
N ILE A 84 2.84 8.56 -5.32
CA ILE A 84 2.16 8.94 -6.58
C ILE A 84 2.43 7.88 -7.66
N ILE A 85 3.69 7.49 -7.85
CA ILE A 85 4.05 6.45 -8.81
C ILE A 85 3.33 5.14 -8.48
N SER A 86 3.26 4.77 -7.20
CA SER A 86 2.56 3.57 -6.75
C SER A 86 1.07 3.63 -7.08
N VAL A 87 0.40 4.77 -6.92
CA VAL A 87 -1.01 4.93 -7.33
C VAL A 87 -1.20 4.57 -8.81
N PHE A 88 -0.36 5.12 -9.70
CA PHE A 88 -0.45 4.81 -11.12
C PHE A 88 -0.13 3.35 -11.45
N VAL A 89 0.91 2.79 -10.82
CA VAL A 89 1.31 1.39 -11.02
C VAL A 89 0.18 0.43 -10.61
N TYR A 90 -0.41 0.64 -9.43
CA TYR A 90 -1.52 -0.20 -8.95
C TYR A 90 -2.78 -0.01 -9.80
N ALA A 91 -3.05 1.21 -10.26
CA ALA A 91 -4.17 1.49 -11.17
C ALA A 91 -4.02 0.73 -12.50
N LEU A 92 -2.84 0.81 -13.13
CA LEU A 92 -2.55 0.10 -14.38
C LEU A 92 -2.63 -1.43 -14.17
N ALA A 93 -2.07 -1.95 -13.07
CA ALA A 93 -2.17 -3.36 -12.73
C ALA A 93 -3.62 -3.84 -12.55
N ALA A 94 -4.48 -3.02 -11.92
CA ALA A 94 -5.90 -3.31 -11.76
C ALA A 94 -6.64 -3.29 -13.11
N LEU A 95 -6.43 -2.26 -13.92
CA LEU A 95 -7.03 -2.15 -15.27
C LEU A 95 -6.64 -3.34 -16.15
N LEU A 96 -5.35 -3.69 -16.19
CA LEU A 96 -4.88 -4.85 -16.95
C LEU A 96 -5.42 -6.17 -16.38
N GLY A 97 -5.60 -6.27 -15.07
CA GLY A 97 -6.26 -7.40 -14.43
C GLY A 97 -7.70 -7.61 -14.90
N PHE A 98 -8.49 -6.54 -14.99
CA PHE A 98 -9.85 -6.62 -15.54
C PHE A 98 -9.86 -6.94 -17.04
N ILE A 99 -8.93 -6.37 -17.83
CA ILE A 99 -8.82 -6.68 -19.26
C ILE A 99 -8.42 -8.14 -19.49
N MET A 100 -7.61 -8.72 -18.60
CA MET A 100 -7.22 -10.13 -18.66
C MET A 100 -8.41 -11.08 -18.54
N LEU A 101 -9.47 -10.70 -17.82
CA LEU A 101 -10.72 -11.47 -17.75
C LEU A 101 -11.43 -11.58 -19.11
N CYS A 102 -11.19 -10.63 -20.02
CA CYS A 102 -11.84 -10.61 -21.32
C CYS A 102 -11.13 -11.50 -22.35
N CYS A 103 -9.85 -11.25 -22.70
CA CYS A 103 -9.30 -11.87 -23.93
C CYS A 103 -7.77 -12.09 -24.05
N CYS A 104 -6.91 -11.84 -23.04
CA CYS A 104 -5.45 -11.79 -23.31
C CYS A 104 -4.55 -12.45 -22.24
N SER A 105 -3.95 -13.60 -22.56
CA SER A 105 -3.00 -14.31 -21.69
C SER A 105 -1.63 -13.63 -21.56
N LEU A 106 -1.18 -12.88 -22.57
CA LEU A 106 0.08 -12.12 -22.54
C LEU A 106 0.10 -11.02 -21.47
N LEU A 107 -1.08 -10.52 -21.07
CA LEU A 107 -1.19 -9.50 -20.02
C LEU A 107 -0.74 -10.02 -18.65
N ARG A 108 -0.67 -11.34 -18.45
CA ARG A 108 -0.22 -11.94 -17.19
C ARG A 108 1.17 -11.48 -16.80
N TRP A 109 2.11 -11.50 -17.74
CA TRP A 109 3.49 -11.09 -17.51
C TRP A 109 3.61 -9.59 -17.29
N LEU A 110 2.80 -8.78 -17.99
CA LEU A 110 2.74 -7.34 -17.77
C LEU A 110 2.21 -7.02 -16.37
N CYS A 111 1.11 -7.66 -15.95
CA CYS A 111 0.59 -7.55 -14.60
C CYS A 111 1.66 -7.93 -13.56
N LEU A 112 2.41 -9.01 -13.79
CA LEU A 112 3.48 -9.43 -12.89
C LEU A 112 4.56 -8.35 -12.74
N VAL A 113 5.00 -7.74 -13.85
CA VAL A 113 5.98 -6.64 -13.82
C VAL A 113 5.44 -5.45 -13.04
N PHE A 114 4.18 -5.04 -13.25
CA PHE A 114 3.58 -3.95 -12.49
C PHE A 114 3.41 -4.28 -11.01
N ASN A 115 3.05 -5.52 -10.64
CA ASN A 115 2.97 -5.93 -9.24
C ASN A 115 4.35 -5.87 -8.58
N ILE A 116 5.41 -6.37 -9.23
CA ILE A 116 6.79 -6.27 -8.71
C ILE A 116 7.21 -4.81 -8.55
N ALA A 117 6.95 -3.97 -9.56
CA ALA A 117 7.19 -2.53 -9.46
C ALA A 117 6.45 -1.92 -8.26
N GLY A 118 5.18 -2.31 -8.06
CA GLY A 118 4.36 -1.88 -6.93
C GLY A 118 4.87 -2.33 -5.56
N ILE A 119 5.51 -3.51 -5.46
CA ILE A 119 6.18 -3.96 -4.23
C ILE A 119 7.36 -3.06 -3.91
N VAL A 120 8.18 -2.76 -4.91
CA VAL A 120 9.38 -1.94 -4.74
C VAL A 120 9.00 -0.52 -4.37
N THR A 121 8.13 0.13 -5.15
CA THR A 121 7.78 1.54 -4.92
C THR A 121 7.06 1.74 -3.59
N LEU A 122 6.00 0.98 -3.31
CA LEU A 122 5.23 1.13 -2.08
C LEU A 122 6.02 0.63 -0.86
N GLY A 123 6.83 -0.41 -1.04
CA GLY A 123 7.73 -0.96 -0.02
C GLY A 123 8.74 0.05 0.48
N ILE A 124 9.37 0.78 -0.45
CA ILE A 124 10.30 1.87 -0.10
C ILE A 124 9.53 3.01 0.61
N THR A 125 8.34 3.38 0.12
CA THR A 125 7.51 4.46 0.70
C THR A 125 7.20 4.22 2.18
N TRP A 126 6.59 3.09 2.54
CA TRP A 126 6.30 2.80 3.95
C TRP A 126 7.56 2.43 4.74
N GLY A 127 8.57 1.87 4.09
CA GLY A 127 9.88 1.57 4.69
C GLY A 127 10.57 2.82 5.25
N PHE A 128 10.55 3.93 4.51
CA PHE A 128 11.03 5.22 5.01
C PHE A 128 10.24 5.67 6.24
N MET A 129 8.91 5.52 6.24
CA MET A 129 8.10 5.87 7.41
C MET A 129 8.50 5.06 8.65
N VAL A 130 8.84 3.77 8.50
CA VAL A 130 9.34 2.95 9.61
C VAL A 130 10.71 3.41 10.09
N VAL A 131 11.62 3.80 9.18
CA VAL A 131 12.91 4.39 9.54
C VAL A 131 12.70 5.64 10.40
N GLU A 132 11.84 6.56 9.97
CA GLU A 132 11.57 7.80 10.72
C GLU A 132 10.88 7.54 12.06
N TYR A 133 10.08 6.49 12.14
CA TYR A 133 9.42 6.08 13.38
C TYR A 133 10.43 5.67 14.46
N GLY A 134 11.42 4.85 14.11
CA GLY A 134 12.33 4.22 15.07
C GLY A 134 13.68 4.88 15.21
N ARG A 135 14.20 5.47 14.12
CA ARG A 135 15.59 5.95 14.05
C ARG A 135 15.70 7.34 14.65
N ASN A 136 16.72 7.50 15.50
CA ASN A 136 17.12 8.80 15.99
C ASN A 136 18.16 9.38 15.02
N GLU A 137 17.84 10.45 14.31
CA GLU A 137 18.79 11.09 13.40
C GLU A 137 19.79 11.96 14.16
N SER A 138 19.29 12.83 15.04
CA SER A 138 20.10 13.78 15.79
C SER A 138 19.41 14.18 17.10
N ARG A 139 20.11 14.93 17.97
CA ARG A 139 19.51 15.47 19.20
C ARG A 139 18.29 16.37 18.91
N PHE A 140 18.28 17.04 17.76
CA PHE A 140 17.21 17.98 17.36
C PHE A 140 16.11 17.31 16.51
N CYS A 141 16.36 16.10 15.99
CA CYS A 141 15.42 15.33 15.19
C CYS A 141 15.16 13.98 15.86
N PRO A 142 14.36 13.97 16.96
CA PRO A 142 14.06 12.74 17.68
C PRO A 142 13.20 11.77 16.83
N PRO A 143 13.16 10.48 17.19
CA PRO A 143 12.33 9.50 16.51
C PRO A 143 10.85 9.80 16.73
N LEU A 144 10.01 9.62 15.69
CA LEU A 144 8.58 9.93 15.78
C LEU A 144 7.83 9.07 16.79
N ARG A 145 8.33 7.86 17.15
CA ARG A 145 7.67 6.99 18.14
C ARG A 145 7.48 7.61 19.53
N LYS A 146 8.17 8.72 19.86
CA LYS A 146 8.02 9.39 21.16
C LYS A 146 6.65 10.02 21.32
N ASP A 147 6.16 10.66 20.25
CA ASP A 147 4.98 11.52 20.30
C ASP A 147 3.87 11.04 19.33
N TYR A 148 4.17 10.03 18.49
CA TYR A 148 3.27 9.53 17.48
C TYR A 148 3.18 8.00 17.47
N LYS A 149 2.03 7.50 16.99
CA LYS A 149 1.78 6.13 16.54
C LYS A 149 1.62 6.11 15.02
N PHE A 150 1.66 4.92 14.43
CA PHE A 150 1.31 4.76 13.02
C PHE A 150 -0.15 5.15 12.77
N GLY A 151 -0.36 5.89 11.69
CA GLY A 151 -1.65 6.38 11.23
C GLY A 151 -2.40 5.36 10.38
N VAL A 152 -3.61 5.72 9.98
CA VAL A 152 -4.47 4.83 9.17
C VAL A 152 -3.90 4.66 7.76
N GLY A 153 -3.33 5.73 7.18
CA GLY A 153 -2.73 5.69 5.84
C GLY A 153 -1.55 4.73 5.78
N PHE A 154 -0.73 4.68 6.83
CA PHE A 154 0.34 3.69 6.95
C PHE A 154 -0.19 2.25 6.95
N ALA A 155 -1.24 1.98 7.73
CA ALA A 155 -1.85 0.65 7.78
C ALA A 155 -2.43 0.24 6.41
N LEU A 156 -3.08 1.17 5.69
CA LEU A 156 -3.58 0.94 4.33
C LEU A 156 -2.46 0.59 3.36
N PHE A 157 -1.32 1.28 3.42
CA PHE A 157 -0.15 0.96 2.61
C PHE A 157 0.41 -0.43 2.91
N MET A 158 0.50 -0.80 4.19
CA MET A 158 0.96 -2.13 4.60
C MET A 158 0.03 -3.23 4.08
N VAL A 159 -1.29 -3.06 4.25
CA VAL A 159 -2.27 -4.05 3.75
C VAL A 159 -2.23 -4.14 2.23
N ALA A 160 -2.19 -3.01 1.52
CA ALA A 160 -2.07 -3.00 0.07
C ALA A 160 -0.80 -3.70 -0.42
N TRP A 161 0.33 -3.49 0.26
CA TRP A 161 1.60 -4.12 -0.05
C TRP A 161 1.55 -5.64 0.14
N VAL A 162 0.90 -6.13 1.20
CA VAL A 162 0.68 -7.57 1.44
C VAL A 162 -0.26 -8.17 0.39
N LEU A 163 -1.36 -7.49 0.05
CA LEU A 163 -2.27 -7.92 -1.01
C LEU A 163 -1.54 -8.05 -2.35
N ASN A 164 -0.64 -7.13 -2.65
CA ASN A 164 0.17 -7.15 -3.86
C ASN A 164 1.15 -8.34 -3.88
N LEU A 165 1.70 -8.77 -2.73
CA LEU A 165 2.49 -10.01 -2.64
C LEU A 165 1.65 -11.25 -2.93
N ILE A 166 0.44 -11.31 -2.38
CA ILE A 166 -0.51 -12.40 -2.63
C ILE A 166 -0.88 -12.46 -4.12
N ASN A 167 -1.07 -11.30 -4.75
CA ASN A 167 -1.35 -11.20 -6.17
C ASN A 167 -0.20 -11.74 -7.05
N ILE A 168 1.05 -11.51 -6.67
CA ILE A 168 2.21 -12.10 -7.34
C ILE A 168 2.14 -13.63 -7.28
N VAL A 169 1.75 -14.21 -6.14
CA VAL A 169 1.58 -15.68 -6.02
C VAL A 169 0.51 -16.19 -6.98
N PHE A 170 -0.65 -15.54 -7.05
CA PHE A 170 -1.70 -15.92 -8.02
C PHE A 170 -1.25 -15.79 -9.47
N LEU A 171 -0.41 -14.79 -9.78
CA LEU A 171 0.18 -14.60 -11.11
C LEU A 171 1.34 -15.55 -11.42
N LEU A 172 1.94 -16.21 -10.43
CA LEU A 172 3.02 -17.19 -10.62
C LEU A 172 2.54 -18.64 -10.61
N LEU A 173 1.44 -18.94 -9.89
CA LEU A 173 0.91 -20.29 -9.81
C LEU A 173 0.54 -20.83 -11.20
N PRO A 174 1.13 -21.96 -11.65
CA PRO A 174 0.74 -22.63 -12.87
C PRO A 174 -0.73 -23.04 -12.77
N TRP A 175 -1.50 -22.67 -13.79
CA TRP A 175 -2.94 -22.91 -13.87
C TRP A 175 -3.34 -24.38 -13.64
N GLU A 176 -2.52 -25.32 -14.10
CA GLU A 176 -2.85 -26.75 -14.15
C GLU A 176 -2.96 -27.42 -12.76
N ILE A 177 -2.36 -26.83 -11.72
CA ILE A 177 -2.31 -27.45 -10.37
C ILE A 177 -3.58 -27.13 -9.56
N LEU A 178 -4.21 -25.98 -9.80
CA LEU A 178 -5.41 -25.54 -9.10
C LEU A 178 -6.67 -26.27 -9.62
N GLU A 179 -6.73 -26.50 -10.94
CA GLU A 179 -7.81 -27.31 -11.53
C GLU A 179 -7.72 -28.78 -11.11
N SER A 180 -6.51 -29.35 -10.94
CA SER A 180 -6.38 -30.73 -10.47
C SER A 180 -6.86 -30.89 -9.03
N GLU A 181 -6.42 -30.02 -8.11
CA GLU A 181 -6.88 -30.05 -6.70
C GLU A 181 -8.39 -29.83 -6.56
N GLU A 182 -8.97 -28.87 -7.28
CA GLU A 182 -10.41 -28.57 -7.16
C GLU A 182 -11.27 -29.68 -7.79
N SER A 183 -10.81 -30.30 -8.90
CA SER A 183 -11.47 -31.45 -9.49
C SER A 183 -11.41 -32.71 -8.62
N GLU A 184 -10.31 -32.89 -7.88
CA GLU A 184 -10.11 -34.02 -6.98
C GLU A 184 -10.95 -33.86 -5.71
N LYS A 185 -10.97 -32.65 -5.12
CA LYS A 185 -11.86 -32.33 -4.00
C LYS A 185 -13.34 -32.48 -4.35
N SER A 186 -13.75 -31.99 -5.52
CA SER A 186 -15.14 -32.08 -5.99
C SER A 186 -15.62 -33.53 -6.16
N LYS A 187 -14.74 -34.42 -6.64
CA LYS A 187 -15.03 -35.86 -6.74
C LYS A 187 -15.16 -36.52 -5.36
N GLU A 188 -14.30 -36.17 -4.41
CA GLU A 188 -14.31 -36.72 -3.05
C GLU A 188 -15.61 -36.39 -2.30
N TYR A 189 -16.18 -35.20 -2.50
CA TYR A 189 -17.50 -34.85 -1.92
C TYR A 189 -18.67 -35.56 -2.59
N THR A 190 -18.56 -35.93 -3.87
CA THR A 190 -19.63 -36.62 -4.61
C THR A 190 -19.67 -38.13 -4.31
N GLU A 191 -18.56 -38.72 -3.87
CA GLU A 191 -18.49 -40.15 -3.48
C GLU A 191 -18.89 -40.42 -2.02
N GLN A 192 -19.10 -39.37 -1.21
CA GLN A 192 -19.50 -39.48 0.21
C GLN A 192 -21.02 -39.31 0.45
N GLU A 193 -21.82 -39.09 -0.60
CA GLU A 193 -23.29 -39.06 -0.57
C GLU A 193 -23.88 -40.33 -1.21
#